data_AF-A0A1A8KUA0-F1
#
_entry.id   AF-A0A1A8KUA0-F1
#
_cell.length_a   1.000
_cell.length_b   1.000
_cell.length_c   1.000
_cell.angle_alpha   90.00
_cell.angle_beta   90.00
_cell.angle_gamma   90.00
#
_symmetry.space_group_name_H-M   'P 1'
#
loop_
_entity.id
_entity.type
_entity.pdbx_description
1 polymer ?
#
loop_
_entity_poly.entity_id
_entity_poly.type
_entity_poly.pdbx_seq_one_letter_code
_entity_poly.pdbx_strand_id
1 'polypeptide(L)'
;MPPKKRHSGMVHNKQPKSGADNASPDKDSPELSEKKHRDKDGEFVSLCKSLRVTGLVCDRAWSLWKIVQESTEIVKDRQLKLWGACLFVTVTDMDVGCFTLTQILKAISMNFKLFMELVRQMDLNLDTISTKVNSVLTRLEKKYDVLLALYQRFEKTCKKIFTSTIYGKERETMQTCWTMFLLAKGRTLQMEDDLVISFQLLLCTLELFIKRCSPDLLQPLYQSSINKVPTRASRRSQNKAKSRPAELELDVQLLETLCKENECSLEEVKNVYQTSFLAFLESLDLSRSPDFPQVSDFNQQYEEHYLKSRDIDGRLFLDGDETLVAPKVEISQVERTPKKSQPDEDEILIPPETPVRAAMTSIRMLRGDLPSSGDQPSTNLATYFKNCSVDPTQDVQKRLETLGQTFSQKFGEAVGPRGVVYGRQRFALGVRLYYKVMEAMLKSEEKRLSVQNFSKLLNDSTFHTSLLACALEVVMATYEESSFKNGRYNVGGGDQAGTDVCFPWILNVFNLPAFDFYKVIESFIKAEPTLSKDIIKHLETCENLIMERIAWRTGSPLFELLKQERGSGAEEQVETPGSFSQPLQHNHTAADLYLSPMRAGQWVSPP
;
A
#
# COMPACT_ATOMS: atom_id res chain seq x y z
N MET A 1 25.91 -54.78 28.80
CA MET A 1 27.26 -55.38 28.99
C MET A 1 27.18 -56.85 28.60
N PRO A 2 28.23 -57.48 28.06
CA PRO A 2 29.13 -57.15 26.93
C PRO A 2 29.31 -58.40 26.01
N PRO A 3 30.37 -58.60 25.17
CA PRO A 3 31.30 -57.70 24.45
C PRO A 3 31.36 -57.96 22.90
N LYS A 4 31.61 -56.96 22.02
CA LYS A 4 32.88 -56.40 21.47
C LYS A 4 33.82 -57.33 20.67
N LYS A 5 34.11 -56.95 19.39
CA LYS A 5 35.42 -56.64 18.72
C LYS A 5 35.33 -56.96 17.20
N ARG A 6 35.44 -56.01 16.26
CA ARG A 6 36.54 -55.15 15.73
C ARG A 6 37.25 -55.73 14.48
N HIS A 7 37.06 -54.99 13.36
CA HIS A 7 38.00 -54.60 12.29
C HIS A 7 38.39 -55.51 11.11
N SER A 8 38.04 -55.00 9.92
CA SER A 8 38.89 -54.61 8.77
C SER A 8 39.55 -55.68 7.91
N GLY A 9 39.33 -55.59 6.59
CA GLY A 9 40.15 -56.30 5.60
C GLY A 9 39.58 -56.35 4.17
N MET A 10 39.63 -55.20 3.47
CA MET A 10 39.92 -55.01 2.04
C MET A 10 39.91 -56.25 1.10
N VAL A 11 39.08 -56.22 0.04
CA VAL A 11 39.24 -57.07 -1.15
C VAL A 11 39.22 -56.23 -2.41
N HIS A 12 40.34 -56.27 -3.12
CA HIS A 12 40.53 -55.69 -4.45
C HIS A 12 39.90 -56.59 -5.54
N ASN A 13 39.12 -55.93 -6.40
CA ASN A 13 38.99 -56.11 -7.84
C ASN A 13 39.58 -57.38 -8.50
N LYS A 14 38.69 -58.13 -9.17
CA LYS A 14 38.93 -58.62 -10.55
C LYS A 14 37.60 -58.77 -11.30
N GLN A 15 37.55 -58.13 -12.45
CA GLN A 15 36.47 -58.12 -13.45
C GLN A 15 36.23 -59.51 -14.06
N PRO A 16 35.06 -59.73 -14.69
CA PRO A 16 35.09 -59.78 -16.16
C PRO A 16 33.93 -59.04 -16.85
N LYS A 17 34.22 -58.49 -18.05
CA LYS A 17 33.27 -58.07 -19.11
C LYS A 17 32.52 -59.32 -19.64
N SER A 18 31.38 -59.30 -20.32
CA SER A 18 30.71 -58.33 -21.21
C SER A 18 29.28 -58.83 -21.46
N GLY A 19 28.32 -57.93 -21.60
CA GLY A 19 26.99 -58.22 -22.14
C GLY A 19 26.28 -56.90 -22.41
N ALA A 20 26.34 -56.45 -23.66
CA ALA A 20 25.68 -55.24 -24.11
C ALA A 20 24.19 -55.51 -24.26
N ASP A 21 23.35 -54.72 -23.59
CA ASP A 21 22.02 -54.40 -24.06
C ASP A 21 21.68 -52.96 -23.67
N ASN A 22 21.38 -52.17 -24.70
CA ASN A 22 21.16 -50.74 -24.67
C ASN A 22 19.79 -50.43 -24.02
N ALA A 23 19.82 -49.74 -22.89
CA ALA A 23 18.72 -48.90 -22.43
C ALA A 23 19.31 -47.72 -21.67
N SER A 24 19.47 -46.57 -22.35
CA SER A 24 19.92 -45.33 -21.74
C SER A 24 18.79 -44.72 -20.92
N PRO A 25 18.99 -44.39 -19.63
CA PRO A 25 18.04 -43.61 -18.87
C PRO A 25 18.36 -42.12 -19.07
N ASP A 26 17.88 -41.52 -20.15
CA ASP A 26 17.84 -40.06 -20.27
C ASP A 26 16.67 -39.53 -19.43
N LYS A 27 16.91 -39.34 -18.12
CA LYS A 27 16.06 -38.55 -17.23
C LYS A 27 16.74 -37.22 -16.92
N ASP A 28 16.07 -36.17 -17.38
CA ASP A 28 16.04 -34.81 -16.82
C ASP A 28 17.33 -33.99 -16.78
N SER A 29 17.78 -33.55 -17.96
CA SER A 29 18.50 -32.28 -18.09
C SER A 29 17.50 -31.12 -18.04
N PRO A 30 17.61 -30.15 -17.11
CA PRO A 30 16.71 -28.99 -17.01
C PRO A 30 16.86 -27.95 -18.14
N GLU A 31 17.85 -28.13 -19.02
CA GLU A 31 18.17 -27.20 -20.11
C GLU A 31 17.25 -27.39 -21.33
N LEU A 32 16.81 -26.26 -21.90
CA LEU A 32 15.89 -26.18 -23.03
C LEU A 32 16.59 -26.66 -24.32
N SER A 33 16.28 -27.90 -24.74
CA SER A 33 16.90 -28.54 -25.90
C SER A 33 16.18 -28.18 -27.19
N GLU A 34 16.87 -27.56 -28.14
CA GLU A 34 16.32 -27.25 -29.48
C GLU A 34 15.81 -28.50 -30.20
N LYS A 35 16.42 -29.66 -29.95
CA LYS A 35 16.02 -30.92 -30.59
C LYS A 35 14.63 -31.39 -30.14
N LYS A 36 14.20 -31.05 -28.91
CA LYS A 36 12.91 -31.44 -28.32
C LYS A 36 11.77 -30.46 -28.65
N HIS A 37 12.06 -29.26 -29.15
CA HIS A 37 11.06 -28.21 -29.39
C HIS A 37 11.02 -27.72 -30.85
N ARG A 38 11.38 -28.58 -31.82
CA ARG A 38 11.38 -28.26 -33.26
C ARG A 38 9.99 -28.02 -33.85
N ASP A 39 8.95 -28.43 -33.15
CA ASP A 39 7.53 -28.20 -33.45
C ASP A 39 7.08 -26.75 -33.19
N LYS A 40 7.90 -25.95 -32.48
CA LYS A 40 7.59 -24.56 -32.10
C LYS A 40 8.30 -23.56 -33.01
N ASP A 41 7.84 -22.31 -32.97
CA ASP A 41 8.49 -21.21 -33.67
C ASP A 41 9.91 -20.96 -33.15
N GLY A 42 10.87 -20.79 -34.05
CA GLY A 42 12.29 -20.62 -33.70
C GLY A 42 12.57 -19.35 -32.90
N GLU A 43 11.85 -18.25 -33.18
CA GLU A 43 12.00 -17.00 -32.44
C GLU A 43 11.44 -17.13 -31.02
N PHE A 44 10.33 -17.86 -30.85
CA PHE A 44 9.79 -18.18 -29.53
C PHE A 44 10.77 -19.02 -28.69
N VAL A 45 11.40 -20.03 -29.29
CA VAL A 45 12.40 -20.87 -28.61
C VAL A 45 13.64 -20.04 -28.24
N SER A 46 14.06 -19.11 -29.12
CA SER A 46 15.14 -18.16 -28.84
C SER A 46 14.82 -17.25 -27.66
N LEU A 47 13.61 -16.70 -27.59
CA LEU A 47 13.12 -15.92 -26.45
C LEU A 47 13.14 -16.73 -25.14
N CYS A 48 12.66 -17.98 -25.19
CA CYS A 48 12.69 -18.87 -24.02
C CYS A 48 14.13 -19.09 -23.51
N LYS A 49 15.09 -19.25 -24.42
CA LYS A 49 16.51 -19.42 -24.05
C LYS A 49 17.12 -18.16 -23.45
N SER A 50 16.86 -16.98 -24.03
CA SER A 50 17.40 -15.72 -23.50
C SER A 50 16.90 -15.43 -22.09
N LEU A 51 15.66 -15.85 -21.79
CA LEU A 51 15.02 -15.74 -20.48
C LEU A 51 15.23 -16.94 -19.56
N ARG A 52 16.12 -17.89 -19.92
CA ARG A 52 16.47 -19.09 -19.13
C ARG A 52 15.25 -19.92 -18.69
N VAL A 53 14.27 -20.01 -19.59
CA VAL A 53 13.03 -20.76 -19.37
C VAL A 53 13.29 -22.27 -19.44
N THR A 54 12.63 -23.04 -18.58
CA THR A 54 12.73 -24.52 -18.60
C THR A 54 11.85 -25.12 -19.70
N GLY A 55 12.14 -26.35 -20.14
CA GLY A 55 11.32 -27.04 -21.16
C GLY A 55 9.82 -27.12 -20.79
N LEU A 56 9.52 -27.41 -19.52
CA LEU A 56 8.13 -27.49 -19.04
C LEU A 56 7.38 -26.15 -19.13
N VAL A 57 8.04 -25.05 -18.75
CA VAL A 57 7.46 -23.71 -18.84
C VAL A 57 7.29 -23.31 -20.32
N CYS A 58 8.27 -23.65 -21.16
CA CYS A 58 8.21 -23.42 -22.61
C CYS A 58 7.00 -24.13 -23.25
N ASP A 59 6.79 -25.41 -22.93
CA ASP A 59 5.67 -26.20 -23.46
C ASP A 59 4.30 -25.65 -23.03
N ARG A 60 4.16 -25.25 -21.75
CA ARG A 60 2.92 -24.65 -21.23
C ARG A 60 2.65 -23.26 -21.80
N ALA A 61 3.67 -22.41 -21.88
CA ALA A 61 3.53 -21.09 -22.47
C ALA A 61 3.19 -21.16 -23.95
N TRP A 62 3.74 -22.14 -24.68
CA TRP A 62 3.37 -22.39 -26.08
C TRP A 62 1.92 -22.85 -26.22
N SER A 63 1.44 -23.70 -25.32
CA SER A 63 0.05 -24.15 -25.31
C SER A 63 -0.91 -22.98 -25.04
N LEU A 64 -0.59 -22.12 -24.07
CA LEU A 64 -1.35 -20.89 -23.80
C LEU A 64 -1.34 -19.96 -25.01
N TRP A 65 -0.19 -19.77 -25.66
CA TRP A 65 -0.08 -18.99 -26.89
C TRP A 65 -1.02 -19.51 -27.99
N LYS A 66 -1.15 -20.83 -28.16
CA LYS A 66 -2.04 -21.40 -29.18
C LYS A 66 -3.51 -21.07 -28.93
N ILE A 67 -3.95 -21.12 -27.67
CA ILE A 67 -5.31 -20.71 -27.28
C ILE A 67 -5.55 -19.23 -27.62
N VAL A 68 -4.60 -18.36 -27.23
CA VAL A 68 -4.67 -16.92 -27.51
C VAL A 68 -4.67 -16.66 -29.02
N GLN A 69 -3.87 -17.43 -29.77
CA GLN A 69 -3.73 -17.29 -31.21
C GLN A 69 -5.02 -17.59 -31.97
N GLU A 70 -5.80 -18.58 -31.54
CA GLU A 70 -7.06 -18.95 -32.17
C GLU A 70 -8.17 -17.88 -31.99
N SER A 71 -8.03 -17.04 -30.96
CA SER A 71 -9.06 -16.08 -30.55
C SER A 71 -8.85 -14.64 -31.03
N THR A 72 -7.66 -14.31 -31.55
CA THR A 72 -7.26 -12.93 -31.85
C THR A 72 -6.80 -12.80 -33.30
N GLU A 73 -7.25 -11.77 -34.02
CA GLU A 73 -6.64 -11.37 -35.29
C GLU A 73 -5.23 -10.80 -35.02
N ILE A 74 -4.22 -11.68 -35.01
CA ILE A 74 -2.85 -11.30 -34.65
C ILE A 74 -2.15 -10.58 -35.81
N VAL A 75 -1.76 -9.34 -35.56
CA VAL A 75 -0.75 -8.62 -36.35
C VAL A 75 0.63 -9.16 -36.00
N LYS A 76 1.48 -9.47 -37.00
CA LYS A 76 2.83 -10.03 -36.81
C LYS A 76 3.69 -9.27 -35.79
N ASP A 77 3.58 -7.94 -35.72
CA ASP A 77 4.32 -7.09 -34.75
C ASP A 77 3.93 -7.33 -33.28
N ARG A 78 2.74 -7.91 -33.02
CA ARG A 78 2.29 -8.25 -31.66
C ARG A 78 2.70 -9.65 -31.21
N GLN A 79 3.22 -10.49 -32.10
CA GLN A 79 3.46 -11.90 -31.81
C GLN A 79 4.54 -12.10 -30.72
N LEU A 80 5.70 -11.44 -30.84
CA LEU A 80 6.76 -11.51 -29.84
C LEU A 80 6.29 -11.01 -28.46
N LYS A 81 5.47 -9.95 -28.45
CA LYS A 81 4.91 -9.35 -27.23
C LYS A 81 3.92 -10.29 -26.55
N LEU A 82 3.05 -10.95 -27.33
CA LEU A 82 2.10 -11.95 -26.83
C LEU A 82 2.80 -13.22 -26.32
N TRP A 83 3.90 -13.65 -26.96
CA TRP A 83 4.73 -14.72 -26.42
C TRP A 83 5.32 -14.37 -25.06
N GLY A 84 5.83 -13.14 -24.90
CA GLY A 84 6.26 -12.63 -23.60
C GLY A 84 5.13 -12.65 -22.57
N ALA A 85 3.93 -12.18 -22.94
CA ALA A 85 2.77 -12.21 -22.06
C ALA A 85 2.40 -13.65 -21.64
N CYS A 86 2.39 -14.61 -22.56
CA CYS A 86 2.13 -16.02 -22.26
C CYS A 86 3.19 -16.63 -21.32
N LEU A 87 4.46 -16.27 -21.51
CA LEU A 87 5.55 -16.68 -20.62
C LEU A 87 5.36 -16.12 -19.21
N PHE A 88 4.99 -14.84 -19.08
CA PHE A 88 4.73 -14.21 -17.79
C PHE A 88 3.56 -14.86 -17.04
N VAL A 89 2.43 -15.08 -17.73
CA VAL A 89 1.25 -15.76 -17.16
C VAL A 89 1.64 -17.16 -16.68
N THR A 90 2.29 -17.94 -17.54
CA THR A 90 2.70 -19.32 -17.22
C THR A 90 3.67 -19.39 -16.04
N VAL A 91 4.68 -18.53 -16.02
CA VAL A 91 5.66 -18.44 -14.92
C VAL A 91 4.98 -18.09 -13.61
N THR A 92 4.04 -17.15 -13.64
CA THR A 92 3.30 -16.70 -12.46
C THR A 92 2.38 -17.80 -11.91
N ASP A 93 1.65 -18.48 -12.80
CA ASP A 93 0.80 -19.62 -12.41
C ASP A 93 1.61 -20.76 -11.80
N MET A 94 2.74 -21.10 -12.42
CA MET A 94 3.60 -22.20 -11.99
C MET A 94 4.48 -21.86 -10.79
N ASP A 95 4.61 -20.59 -10.41
CA ASP A 95 5.50 -20.13 -9.34
C ASP A 95 6.99 -20.38 -9.60
N VAL A 96 7.42 -20.33 -10.88
CA VAL A 96 8.78 -20.69 -11.29
C VAL A 96 9.65 -19.47 -11.54
N GLY A 97 10.87 -19.46 -11.00
CA GLY A 97 11.81 -18.36 -11.20
C GLY A 97 12.71 -18.45 -12.41
N CYS A 98 12.24 -17.97 -13.57
CA CYS A 98 13.07 -17.96 -14.78
C CYS A 98 13.74 -16.60 -15.03
N PHE A 99 12.99 -15.52 -14.87
CA PHE A 99 13.40 -14.16 -15.22
C PHE A 99 12.72 -13.13 -14.31
N THR A 100 13.21 -11.88 -14.34
CA THR A 100 12.57 -10.72 -13.73
C THR A 100 11.60 -10.04 -14.70
N LEU A 101 10.68 -9.22 -14.19
CA LEU A 101 9.78 -8.45 -15.05
C LEU A 101 10.56 -7.51 -15.98
N THR A 102 11.61 -6.84 -15.49
CA THR A 102 12.48 -6.02 -16.35
C THR A 102 13.11 -6.84 -17.48
N GLN A 103 13.59 -8.06 -17.21
CA GLN A 103 14.21 -8.90 -18.24
C GLN A 103 13.25 -9.26 -19.37
N ILE A 104 12.00 -9.60 -19.05
CA ILE A 104 11.01 -9.90 -20.09
C ILE A 104 10.58 -8.65 -20.86
N LEU A 105 10.38 -7.51 -20.18
CA LEU A 105 10.05 -6.24 -20.84
C LEU A 105 11.15 -5.81 -21.83
N LYS A 106 12.43 -6.00 -21.45
CA LYS A 106 13.58 -5.77 -22.33
C LYS A 106 13.60 -6.73 -23.51
N ALA A 107 13.34 -8.02 -23.28
CA ALA A 107 13.40 -9.03 -24.33
C ALA A 107 12.33 -8.84 -25.42
N ILE A 108 11.19 -8.24 -25.07
CA ILE A 108 10.09 -7.95 -26.03
C ILE A 108 9.99 -6.47 -26.41
N SER A 109 10.93 -5.63 -25.96
CA SER A 109 10.97 -4.18 -26.19
C SER A 109 9.63 -3.49 -25.92
N MET A 110 9.08 -3.68 -24.71
CA MET A 110 7.78 -3.14 -24.32
C MET A 110 7.84 -2.36 -23.00
N ASN A 111 7.08 -1.26 -22.94
CA ASN A 111 6.90 -0.51 -21.70
C ASN A 111 5.98 -1.26 -20.73
N PHE A 112 6.26 -1.12 -19.43
CA PHE A 112 5.49 -1.73 -18.34
C PHE A 112 3.96 -1.54 -18.49
N LYS A 113 3.47 -0.33 -18.72
CA LYS A 113 2.01 -0.06 -18.78
C LYS A 113 1.36 -0.77 -19.97
N LEU A 114 2.01 -0.74 -21.13
CA LEU A 114 1.55 -1.44 -22.33
C LEU A 114 1.56 -2.96 -22.14
N PHE A 115 2.55 -3.49 -21.41
CA PHE A 115 2.61 -4.91 -21.10
C PHE A 115 1.48 -5.35 -20.18
N MET A 116 1.20 -4.58 -19.11
CA MET A 116 0.09 -4.88 -18.20
C MET A 116 -1.26 -4.85 -18.93
N GLU A 117 -1.47 -3.86 -19.80
CA GLU A 117 -2.67 -3.79 -20.64
C GLU A 117 -2.77 -4.99 -21.59
N LEU A 118 -1.66 -5.37 -22.25
CA LEU A 118 -1.61 -6.52 -23.14
C LEU A 118 -2.00 -7.82 -22.42
N VAL A 119 -1.44 -8.06 -21.23
CA VAL A 119 -1.77 -9.25 -20.45
C VAL A 119 -3.26 -9.22 -20.09
N ARG A 120 -3.81 -8.10 -19.62
CA ARG A 120 -5.23 -8.00 -19.28
C ARG A 120 -6.16 -8.20 -20.47
N GLN A 121 -5.75 -7.80 -21.67
CA GLN A 121 -6.51 -8.03 -22.89
C GLN A 121 -6.65 -9.53 -23.23
N MET A 122 -5.71 -10.38 -22.80
CA MET A 122 -5.80 -11.84 -22.99
C MET A 122 -6.97 -12.48 -22.23
N ASP A 123 -7.43 -11.85 -21.14
CA ASP A 123 -8.46 -12.41 -20.26
C ASP A 123 -9.89 -12.07 -20.70
N LEU A 124 -10.06 -11.02 -21.51
CA LEU A 124 -11.37 -10.39 -21.75
C LEU A 124 -12.45 -11.33 -22.31
N ASN A 125 -12.08 -12.48 -22.88
CA ASN A 125 -13.03 -13.46 -23.43
C ASN A 125 -12.62 -14.94 -23.27
N LEU A 126 -11.54 -15.25 -22.54
CA LEU A 126 -10.93 -16.58 -22.60
C LEU A 126 -10.74 -17.28 -21.24
N ASP A 127 -11.04 -16.61 -20.12
CA ASP A 127 -10.73 -17.08 -18.75
C ASP A 127 -9.29 -17.65 -18.65
N THR A 128 -8.35 -17.01 -19.36
CA THR A 128 -6.96 -17.51 -19.49
C THR A 128 -6.10 -17.10 -18.31
N ILE A 129 -6.53 -16.09 -17.55
CA ILE A 129 -5.75 -15.54 -16.44
C ILE A 129 -6.34 -15.99 -15.12
N SER A 130 -5.56 -16.76 -14.36
CA SER A 130 -5.95 -17.18 -13.03
C SER A 130 -6.11 -16.00 -12.06
N THR A 131 -6.84 -16.20 -10.96
CA THR A 131 -6.92 -15.20 -9.88
C THR A 131 -5.56 -14.88 -9.28
N LYS A 132 -4.61 -15.83 -9.30
CA LYS A 132 -3.22 -15.65 -8.87
C LYS A 132 -2.48 -14.67 -9.79
N VAL A 133 -2.62 -14.83 -11.10
CA VAL A 133 -1.98 -13.91 -12.06
C VAL A 133 -2.62 -12.52 -11.99
N ASN A 134 -3.94 -12.45 -11.89
CA ASN A 134 -4.66 -11.18 -11.75
C ASN A 134 -4.26 -10.41 -10.47
N SER A 135 -4.02 -11.10 -9.35
CA SER A 135 -3.53 -10.46 -8.12
C SER A 135 -2.08 -9.96 -8.26
N VAL A 136 -1.20 -10.74 -8.91
CA VAL A 136 0.18 -10.34 -9.21
C VAL A 136 0.24 -9.12 -10.13
N LEU A 137 -0.56 -9.10 -11.20
CA LEU A 137 -0.68 -7.94 -12.10
C LEU A 137 -1.07 -6.68 -11.33
N THR A 138 -2.10 -6.77 -10.49
CA THR A 138 -2.60 -5.64 -9.70
C THR A 138 -1.56 -5.14 -8.71
N ARG A 139 -0.85 -6.06 -8.03
CA ARG A 139 0.25 -5.71 -7.11
C ARG A 139 1.40 -5.02 -7.85
N LEU A 140 1.80 -5.53 -9.01
CA LEU A 140 2.87 -4.95 -9.83
C LEU A 140 2.50 -3.55 -10.33
N GLU A 141 1.25 -3.34 -10.78
CA GLU A 141 0.75 -2.03 -11.21
C GLU A 141 0.83 -1.00 -10.07
N LYS A 142 0.33 -1.34 -8.88
CA LYS A 142 0.42 -0.47 -7.70
C LYS A 142 1.87 -0.15 -7.34
N LYS A 143 2.74 -1.17 -7.29
CA LYS A 143 4.17 -1.03 -6.97
C LYS A 143 4.88 -0.10 -7.97
N TYR A 144 4.60 -0.25 -9.26
CA TYR A 144 5.13 0.61 -10.32
C TYR A 144 4.67 2.06 -10.15
N ASP A 145 3.36 2.29 -9.93
CA ASP A 145 2.80 3.64 -9.81
C ASP A 145 3.38 4.39 -8.59
N VAL A 146 3.54 3.70 -7.47
CA VAL A 146 4.18 4.23 -6.27
C VAL A 146 5.65 4.56 -6.53
N LEU A 147 6.38 3.64 -7.17
CA LEU A 147 7.81 3.84 -7.46
C LEU A 147 8.04 5.01 -8.44
N LEU A 148 7.20 5.12 -9.47
CA LEU A 148 7.21 6.23 -10.42
C LEU A 148 6.92 7.57 -9.71
N ALA A 149 5.89 7.61 -8.85
CA ALA A 149 5.54 8.83 -8.10
C ALA A 149 6.68 9.27 -7.15
N LEU A 150 7.30 8.31 -6.46
CA LEU A 150 8.45 8.55 -5.59
C LEU A 150 9.65 9.07 -6.39
N TYR A 151 9.95 8.45 -7.54
CA TYR A 151 11.06 8.89 -8.39
C TYR A 151 10.84 10.29 -8.96
N GLN A 152 9.64 10.58 -9.49
CA GLN A 152 9.30 11.91 -10.00
C GLN A 152 9.42 12.98 -8.90
N ARG A 153 9.04 12.64 -7.66
CA ARG A 153 9.20 13.55 -6.52
C ARG A 153 10.67 13.69 -6.12
N PHE A 154 11.41 12.59 -6.05
CA PHE A 154 12.84 12.58 -5.81
C PHE A 154 13.59 13.51 -6.78
N GLU A 155 13.37 13.35 -8.09
CA GLU A 155 14.02 14.16 -9.12
C GLU A 155 13.69 15.66 -8.95
N LYS A 156 12.41 15.99 -8.72
CA LYS A 156 11.96 17.38 -8.47
C LYS A 156 12.58 17.97 -7.20
N THR A 157 12.66 17.19 -6.13
CA THR A 157 13.24 17.62 -4.85
C THR A 157 14.75 17.81 -4.98
N CYS A 158 15.46 16.90 -5.66
CA CYS A 158 16.90 17.03 -5.93
C CYS A 158 17.24 18.27 -6.77
N LYS A 159 16.42 18.64 -7.75
CA LYS A 159 16.60 19.89 -8.52
C LYS A 159 16.56 21.16 -7.65
N LYS A 160 15.87 21.13 -6.50
CA LYS A 160 15.85 22.22 -5.52
C LYS A 160 17.00 22.14 -4.51
N ILE A 161 17.59 20.97 -4.33
CA ILE A 161 18.66 20.72 -3.34
C ILE A 161 20.03 20.96 -3.94
N PHE A 162 20.29 20.39 -5.13
CA PHE A 162 21.61 20.35 -5.72
C PHE A 162 21.82 21.44 -6.78
N THR A 163 23.03 21.98 -6.83
CA THR A 163 23.50 22.83 -7.92
C THR A 163 23.94 21.95 -9.08
N SER A 164 23.59 22.33 -10.31
CA SER A 164 24.09 21.60 -11.49
C SER A 164 25.58 21.88 -11.65
N THR A 165 26.38 20.82 -11.73
CA THR A 165 27.84 20.94 -11.86
C THR A 165 28.31 20.43 -13.21
N ILE A 166 29.36 21.05 -13.75
CA ILE A 166 29.94 20.69 -15.05
C ILE A 166 30.43 19.22 -15.06
N TYR A 167 30.83 18.69 -13.90
CA TYR A 167 31.38 17.34 -13.76
C TYR A 167 30.34 16.27 -13.38
N GLY A 168 29.05 16.64 -13.22
CA GLY A 168 27.98 15.68 -12.94
C GLY A 168 28.05 15.01 -11.56
N LYS A 169 28.79 15.57 -10.60
CA LYS A 169 28.95 15.00 -9.25
C LYS A 169 27.64 14.93 -8.47
N GLU A 170 26.71 15.84 -8.76
CA GLU A 170 25.34 15.80 -8.25
C GLU A 170 24.59 14.56 -8.73
N ARG A 171 24.82 14.12 -9.97
CA ARG A 171 24.15 12.95 -10.56
C ARG A 171 24.59 11.66 -9.88
N GLU A 172 25.89 11.51 -9.60
CA GLU A 172 26.42 10.37 -8.84
C GLU A 172 25.83 10.31 -7.42
N THR A 173 25.72 11.47 -6.77
CA THR A 173 25.12 11.59 -5.44
C THR A 173 23.64 11.20 -5.47
N MET A 174 22.89 11.68 -6.47
CA MET A 174 21.49 11.32 -6.68
C MET A 174 21.32 9.83 -6.94
N GLN A 175 22.17 9.24 -7.79
CA GLN A 175 22.13 7.80 -8.11
C GLN A 175 22.36 6.94 -6.87
N THR A 176 23.33 7.32 -6.05
CA THR A 176 23.63 6.62 -4.79
C THR A 176 22.49 6.77 -3.78
N CYS A 177 21.94 7.98 -3.64
CA CYS A 177 20.82 8.27 -2.77
C CYS A 177 19.57 7.47 -3.15
N TRP A 178 19.22 7.46 -4.44
CA TRP A 178 18.10 6.68 -4.96
C TRP A 178 18.29 5.19 -4.74
N THR A 179 19.48 4.65 -5.04
CA THR A 179 19.78 3.23 -4.84
C THR A 179 19.71 2.82 -3.36
N MET A 180 20.26 3.65 -2.46
CA MET A 180 20.12 3.43 -1.02
C MET A 180 18.64 3.45 -0.60
N PHE A 181 17.87 4.40 -1.10
CA PHE A 181 16.44 4.48 -0.80
C PHE A 181 15.70 3.22 -1.26
N LEU A 182 15.94 2.75 -2.49
CA LEU A 182 15.34 1.52 -3.00
C LEU A 182 15.66 0.31 -2.10
N LEU A 183 16.92 0.19 -1.67
CA LEU A 183 17.36 -0.85 -0.78
C LEU A 183 16.74 -0.73 0.62
N ALA A 184 16.67 0.49 1.16
CA ALA A 184 16.04 0.77 2.46
C ALA A 184 14.57 0.39 2.43
N LYS A 185 13.83 0.83 1.40
CA LYS A 185 12.43 0.48 1.18
C LYS A 185 12.26 -1.03 1.11
N GLY A 186 13.03 -1.71 0.26
CA GLY A 186 12.93 -3.16 0.04
C GLY A 186 13.31 -4.04 1.23
N ARG A 187 14.07 -3.51 2.21
CA ARG A 187 14.46 -4.23 3.43
C ARG A 187 13.61 -3.89 4.65
N THR A 188 12.99 -2.72 4.70
CA THR A 188 12.28 -2.24 5.90
C THR A 188 10.77 -2.26 5.81
N LEU A 189 10.20 -2.06 4.61
CA LEU A 189 8.76 -1.96 4.42
C LEU A 189 8.23 -3.26 3.81
N GLN A 190 7.24 -3.89 4.43
CA GLN A 190 6.56 -5.07 3.86
C GLN A 190 5.42 -4.68 2.92
N MET A 191 4.75 -3.54 3.18
CA MET A 191 3.82 -2.95 2.22
C MET A 191 4.59 -2.22 1.13
N GLU A 192 4.71 -2.90 -0.01
CA GLU A 192 5.52 -2.45 -1.13
C GLU A 192 4.93 -1.24 -1.86
N ASP A 193 3.63 -1.01 -1.74
CA ASP A 193 2.84 0.04 -2.38
C ASP A 193 2.40 1.18 -1.43
N ASP A 194 2.85 1.21 -0.17
CA ASP A 194 2.62 2.38 0.69
C ASP A 194 3.41 3.59 0.17
N LEU A 195 2.71 4.63 -0.29
CA LEU A 195 3.33 5.83 -0.84
C LEU A 195 3.91 6.75 0.25
N VAL A 196 3.21 6.89 1.38
CA VAL A 196 3.49 7.93 2.38
C VAL A 196 4.71 7.59 3.22
N ILE A 197 4.75 6.42 3.83
CA ILE A 197 5.87 5.92 4.62
C ILE A 197 7.10 5.79 3.72
N SER A 198 6.93 5.32 2.48
CA SER A 198 8.02 5.29 1.49
C SER A 198 8.57 6.69 1.21
N PHE A 199 7.72 7.70 1.05
CA PHE A 199 8.18 9.06 0.83
C PHE A 199 8.88 9.65 2.07
N GLN A 200 8.37 9.37 3.27
CA GLN A 200 9.01 9.79 4.51
C GLN A 200 10.39 9.12 4.71
N LEU A 201 10.52 7.85 4.30
CA LEU A 201 11.80 7.12 4.27
C LEU A 201 12.77 7.72 3.23
N LEU A 202 12.25 8.17 2.08
CA LEU A 202 13.04 8.89 1.08
C LEU A 202 13.59 10.21 1.66
N LEU A 203 12.80 10.97 2.43
CA LEU A 203 13.26 12.18 3.09
C LEU A 203 14.37 11.89 4.12
N CYS A 204 14.28 10.79 4.86
CA CYS A 204 15.36 10.34 5.75
C CYS A 204 16.64 10.03 4.97
N THR A 205 16.51 9.40 3.81
CA THR A 205 17.65 9.10 2.93
C THR A 205 18.26 10.39 2.37
N LEU A 206 17.44 11.35 1.94
CA LEU A 206 17.90 12.65 1.46
C LEU A 206 18.64 13.44 2.56
N GLU A 207 18.12 13.48 3.79
CA GLU A 207 18.79 14.11 4.94
C GLU A 207 20.23 13.58 5.10
N LEU A 208 20.37 12.25 5.02
CA LEU A 208 21.65 11.57 5.20
C LEU A 208 22.69 11.98 4.15
N PHE A 209 22.26 12.13 2.89
CA PHE A 209 23.15 12.51 1.79
C PHE A 209 23.44 14.01 1.79
N ILE A 210 22.44 14.86 2.05
CA ILE A 210 22.61 16.32 2.03
C ILE A 210 23.65 16.75 3.06
N LYS A 211 23.59 16.23 4.29
CA LYS A 211 24.55 16.60 5.34
C LYS A 211 25.99 16.16 5.07
N ARG A 212 26.20 15.21 4.15
CA ARG A 212 27.53 14.71 3.74
C ARG A 212 28.03 15.33 2.44
N CYS A 213 27.22 16.12 1.76
CA CYS A 213 27.61 16.79 0.52
C CYS A 213 28.55 17.96 0.81
N SER A 214 29.45 18.24 -0.14
CA SER A 214 30.19 19.51 -0.12
C SER A 214 29.20 20.67 -0.25
N PRO A 215 29.35 21.77 0.52
CA PRO A 215 28.48 22.94 0.41
C PRO A 215 28.32 23.47 -1.01
N ASP A 216 29.36 23.39 -1.84
CA ASP A 216 29.36 23.86 -3.24
C ASP A 216 28.36 23.11 -4.14
N LEU A 217 27.96 21.89 -3.74
CA LEU A 217 26.98 21.07 -4.43
C LEU A 217 25.53 21.40 -4.03
N LEU A 218 25.34 22.22 -2.98
CA LEU A 218 24.02 22.49 -2.40
C LEU A 218 23.54 23.88 -2.78
N GLN A 219 22.24 24.02 -2.96
CA GLN A 219 21.57 25.31 -3.09
C GLN A 219 21.60 26.08 -1.75
N PRO A 220 21.54 27.43 -1.74
CA PRO A 220 21.75 28.25 -0.54
C PRO A 220 20.84 27.90 0.66
N LEU A 221 19.59 27.51 0.40
CA LEU A 221 18.64 27.10 1.43
C LEU A 221 19.15 25.88 2.22
N TYR A 222 19.73 24.90 1.53
CA TYR A 222 20.21 23.66 2.15
C TYR A 222 21.60 23.84 2.76
N GLN A 223 22.44 24.72 2.19
CA GLN A 223 23.72 25.10 2.80
C GLN A 223 23.53 25.73 4.20
N SER A 224 22.53 26.60 4.35
CA SER A 224 22.23 27.30 5.60
C SER A 224 21.44 26.48 6.61
N SER A 225 20.80 25.39 6.17
CA SER A 225 20.01 24.50 7.03
C SER A 225 20.84 23.43 7.75
N ILE A 226 22.10 23.22 7.37
CA ILE A 226 22.99 22.24 8.01
C ILE A 226 23.59 22.86 9.28
N ASN A 227 23.39 22.19 10.41
CA ASN A 227 24.01 22.56 11.67
C ASN A 227 25.51 22.31 11.59
N LYS A 228 26.30 23.38 11.53
CA LYS A 228 27.77 23.28 11.68
C LYS A 228 28.07 22.90 13.11
N VAL A 229 28.37 21.62 13.37
CA VAL A 229 28.93 21.21 14.66
C VAL A 229 30.20 22.03 14.89
N PRO A 230 30.30 22.82 15.99
CA PRO A 230 31.48 23.62 16.22
C PRO A 230 32.65 22.68 16.50
N THR A 231 33.63 22.66 15.59
CA THR A 231 34.95 22.09 15.83
C THR A 231 35.69 22.95 16.86
N ARG A 232 35.25 22.91 18.13
CA ARG A 232 36.07 23.39 19.22
C ARG A 232 37.17 22.35 19.43
N ALA A 233 38.33 22.63 18.84
CA ALA A 233 39.61 22.08 19.26
C ALA A 233 39.88 22.48 20.72
N SER A 234 39.22 21.81 21.68
CA SER A 234 39.61 21.86 23.08
C SER A 234 40.77 20.91 23.28
N ARG A 235 41.99 21.45 23.20
CA ARG A 235 43.19 20.79 23.69
C ARG A 235 43.07 20.63 25.21
N ARG A 236 42.52 19.52 25.70
CA ARG A 236 43.01 18.90 26.95
C ARG A 236 42.39 17.54 27.25
N SER A 237 43.28 16.65 27.69
CA SER A 237 43.06 15.35 28.34
C SER A 237 42.89 14.15 27.41
N GLN A 238 44.03 13.55 27.06
CA GLN A 238 44.13 12.14 26.71
C GLN A 238 43.49 11.31 27.82
N ASN A 239 42.43 10.58 27.50
CA ASN A 239 42.11 9.31 28.15
C ASN A 239 41.53 8.37 27.09
N LYS A 240 42.12 7.18 26.99
CA LYS A 240 41.75 6.09 26.08
C LYS A 240 40.30 5.64 26.35
N ALA A 241 39.34 6.28 25.72
CA ALA A 241 38.03 5.71 25.44
C ALA A 241 37.99 5.43 23.94
N LYS A 242 37.60 4.22 23.54
CA LYS A 242 37.32 3.85 22.16
C LYS A 242 36.50 4.97 21.51
N SER A 243 37.02 5.62 20.48
CA SER A 243 36.28 6.58 19.69
C SER A 243 35.07 5.87 19.09
N ARG A 244 33.87 6.11 19.62
CA ARG A 244 32.64 5.87 18.87
C ARG A 244 32.74 6.68 17.56
N PRO A 245 32.38 6.14 16.40
CA PRO A 245 32.33 6.92 15.17
C PRO A 245 31.43 8.15 15.41
N ALA A 246 31.92 9.32 15.04
CA ALA A 246 31.10 10.52 15.00
C ALA A 246 30.00 10.36 13.92
N GLU A 247 28.80 10.83 14.24
CA GLU A 247 27.74 11.26 13.30
C GLU A 247 26.93 10.20 12.52
N LEU A 248 26.07 9.48 13.27
CA LEU A 248 24.73 9.06 12.81
C LEU A 248 23.64 9.92 13.48
N GLU A 249 23.97 11.14 13.88
CA GLU A 249 23.01 12.05 14.49
C GLU A 249 22.14 12.69 13.39
N LEU A 250 20.82 12.74 13.64
CA LEU A 250 19.84 13.35 12.75
C LEU A 250 19.98 14.87 12.82
N ASP A 251 20.19 15.55 11.70
CA ASP A 251 20.13 17.00 11.65
C ASP A 251 18.67 17.45 11.60
N VAL A 252 18.15 17.85 12.76
CA VAL A 252 16.74 18.21 12.93
C VAL A 252 16.37 19.45 12.12
N GLN A 253 17.28 20.42 11.96
CA GLN A 253 17.01 21.64 11.20
C GLN A 253 16.92 21.34 9.71
N LEU A 254 17.86 20.53 9.20
CA LEU A 254 17.82 20.06 7.83
C LEU A 254 16.55 19.24 7.55
N LEU A 255 16.18 18.34 8.47
CA LEU A 255 14.95 17.55 8.32
C LEU A 255 13.70 18.44 8.34
N GLU A 256 13.67 19.47 9.18
CA GLU A 256 12.58 20.44 9.22
C GLU A 256 12.44 21.21 7.90
N THR A 257 13.56 21.67 7.32
CA THR A 257 13.57 22.30 5.99
C THR A 257 13.03 21.35 4.91
N LEU A 258 13.50 20.10 4.90
CA LEU A 258 12.99 19.07 3.97
C LEU A 258 11.49 18.83 4.15
N CYS A 259 11.01 18.73 5.40
CA CYS A 259 9.60 18.52 5.69
C CYS A 259 8.73 19.70 5.24
N LYS A 260 9.19 20.94 5.45
CA LYS A 260 8.48 22.15 5.02
C LYS A 260 8.37 22.22 3.49
N GLU A 261 9.46 22.02 2.76
CA GLU A 261 9.48 22.02 1.28
C GLU A 261 8.66 20.88 0.67
N ASN A 262 8.41 19.82 1.44
CA ASN A 262 7.70 18.62 0.99
C ASN A 262 6.38 18.38 1.70
N GLU A 263 5.86 19.38 2.43
CA GLU A 263 4.50 19.33 2.98
C GLU A 263 4.28 18.19 3.99
N CYS A 264 5.36 17.69 4.60
CA CYS A 264 5.37 16.54 5.50
C CYS A 264 5.33 16.92 6.97
N SER A 265 4.78 16.03 7.79
CA SER A 265 4.90 16.15 9.25
C SER A 265 6.30 15.78 9.72
N LEU A 266 7.00 16.73 10.34
CA LEU A 266 8.31 16.48 10.96
C LEU A 266 8.27 15.32 11.96
N GLU A 267 7.19 15.22 12.74
CA GLU A 267 7.03 14.16 13.74
C GLU A 267 6.90 12.78 13.09
N GLU A 268 6.13 12.63 12.02
CA GLU A 268 6.04 11.34 11.32
C GLU A 268 7.38 10.94 10.71
N VAL A 269 8.08 11.88 10.06
CA VAL A 269 9.38 11.60 9.45
C VAL A 269 10.42 11.23 10.51
N LYS A 270 10.43 11.89 11.68
CA LYS A 270 11.27 11.50 12.83
C LYS A 270 10.99 10.08 13.29
N ASN A 271 9.71 9.70 13.35
CA ASN A 271 9.32 8.35 13.74
C ASN A 271 9.77 7.32 12.69
N VAL A 272 9.62 7.60 11.39
CA VAL A 272 10.16 6.75 10.31
C VAL A 272 11.68 6.64 10.41
N TYR A 273 12.37 7.74 10.70
CA TYR A 273 13.81 7.75 10.92
C TYR A 273 14.22 6.79 12.05
N GLN A 274 13.59 6.93 13.22
CA GLN A 274 13.92 6.15 14.42
C GLN A 274 13.57 4.66 14.28
N THR A 275 12.42 4.35 13.67
CA THR A 275 11.90 2.98 13.61
C THR A 275 12.42 2.20 12.42
N SER A 276 12.43 2.78 11.23
CA SER A 276 12.76 2.09 9.98
C SER A 276 14.16 2.43 9.48
N PHE A 277 14.48 3.72 9.36
CA PHE A 277 15.74 4.12 8.75
C PHE A 277 16.97 3.74 9.58
N LEU A 278 16.96 4.01 10.90
CA LEU A 278 18.09 3.64 11.78
C LEU A 278 18.38 2.15 11.74
N ALA A 279 17.35 1.32 11.88
CA ALA A 279 17.57 -0.11 11.86
C ALA A 279 17.72 -0.69 10.43
N PHE A 280 17.58 0.12 9.37
CA PHE A 280 18.19 -0.17 8.07
C PHE A 280 19.68 0.14 8.08
N LEU A 281 20.09 1.30 8.60
CA LEU A 281 21.50 1.67 8.70
C LEU A 281 22.30 0.68 9.56
N GLU A 282 21.69 0.12 10.61
CA GLU A 282 22.29 -0.95 11.42
C GLU A 282 22.41 -2.28 10.65
N SER A 283 21.52 -2.53 9.68
CA SER A 283 21.56 -3.74 8.83
C SER A 283 22.58 -3.66 7.70
N LEU A 284 23.00 -2.43 7.35
CA LEU A 284 24.18 -2.23 6.54
C LEU A 284 25.36 -2.55 7.47
N ASP A 285 26.16 -3.55 7.14
CA ASP A 285 27.36 -3.96 7.90
C ASP A 285 28.46 -2.86 7.91
N LEU A 286 28.12 -1.64 8.34
CA LEU A 286 28.98 -0.48 8.54
C LEU A 286 30.07 -0.74 9.59
N SER A 287 30.00 -1.88 10.28
CA SER A 287 31.02 -2.38 11.21
C SER A 287 32.35 -2.72 10.53
N ARG A 288 32.39 -2.91 9.20
CA ARG A 288 33.59 -3.31 8.45
C ARG A 288 34.47 -2.15 7.97
N SER A 289 33.96 -0.92 7.91
CA SER A 289 34.73 0.27 7.52
C SER A 289 34.19 1.53 8.21
N PRO A 290 35.05 2.42 8.75
CA PRO A 290 34.61 3.73 9.23
C PRO A 290 34.15 4.66 8.11
N ASP A 291 34.44 4.31 6.85
CA ASP A 291 34.00 5.07 5.67
C ASP A 291 32.60 4.62 5.22
N PHE A 292 31.77 5.59 4.82
CA PHE A 292 30.44 5.31 4.27
C PHE A 292 30.55 4.39 3.03
N PRO A 293 29.66 3.39 2.84
CA PRO A 293 29.83 2.39 1.79
C PRO A 293 29.91 3.03 0.40
N GLN A 294 30.74 2.45 -0.47
CA GLN A 294 30.89 2.96 -1.83
C GLN A 294 29.62 2.70 -2.66
N VAL A 295 29.43 3.52 -3.69
CA VAL A 295 28.26 3.42 -4.60
C VAL A 295 28.10 2.02 -5.20
N SER A 296 29.23 1.33 -5.47
CA SER A 296 29.27 -0.05 -5.96
C SER A 296 28.62 -1.05 -4.99
N ASP A 297 28.75 -0.84 -3.69
CA ASP A 297 28.28 -1.78 -2.66
C ASP A 297 26.76 -1.73 -2.51
N PHE A 298 26.16 -0.54 -2.63
CA PHE A 298 24.71 -0.38 -2.66
C PHE A 298 24.11 -0.94 -3.94
N ASN A 299 24.75 -0.71 -5.09
CA ASN A 299 24.30 -1.25 -6.36
C ASN A 299 24.28 -2.78 -6.36
N GLN A 300 25.32 -3.43 -5.84
CA GLN A 300 25.37 -4.88 -5.74
C GLN A 300 24.31 -5.42 -4.77
N GLN A 301 24.19 -4.84 -3.59
CA GLN A 301 23.19 -5.28 -2.61
C GLN A 301 21.74 -5.09 -3.12
N TYR A 302 21.50 -4.03 -3.90
CA TYR A 302 20.22 -3.83 -4.54
C TYR A 302 19.99 -4.82 -5.69
N GLU A 303 21.00 -5.10 -6.52
CA GLU A 303 20.92 -6.11 -7.58
C GLU A 303 20.49 -7.47 -7.01
N GLU A 304 21.13 -7.92 -5.93
CA GLU A 304 20.79 -9.18 -5.27
C GLU A 304 19.34 -9.19 -4.75
N HIS A 305 18.87 -8.06 -4.20
CA HIS A 305 17.48 -7.90 -3.74
C HIS A 305 16.49 -7.93 -4.91
N TYR A 306 16.77 -7.20 -5.98
CA TYR A 306 15.95 -7.12 -7.20
C TYR A 306 15.85 -8.49 -7.90
N LEU A 307 16.98 -9.20 -8.08
CA LEU A 307 16.98 -10.53 -8.69
C LEU A 307 16.20 -11.54 -7.85
N LYS A 308 16.22 -11.39 -6.52
CA LYS A 308 15.43 -12.22 -5.60
C LYS A 308 13.93 -11.91 -5.68
N SER A 309 13.56 -10.63 -5.80
CA SER A 309 12.14 -10.23 -5.89
C SER A 309 11.54 -10.47 -7.27
N ARG A 310 12.37 -10.49 -8.33
CA ARG A 310 12.00 -10.70 -9.74
C ARG A 310 11.09 -9.62 -10.32
N ASP A 311 11.13 -8.43 -9.74
CA ASP A 311 10.27 -7.32 -10.16
C ASP A 311 10.94 -6.44 -11.22
N ILE A 312 10.69 -5.14 -11.10
CA ILE A 312 11.26 -4.07 -11.88
C ILE A 312 12.55 -3.58 -11.21
N ASP A 313 13.59 -3.38 -12.00
CA ASP A 313 14.78 -2.65 -11.57
C ASP A 313 14.49 -1.15 -11.46
N GLY A 314 14.32 -0.66 -10.23
CA GLY A 314 14.01 0.73 -9.95
C GLY A 314 15.15 1.71 -10.25
N ARG A 315 16.38 1.24 -10.51
CA ARG A 315 17.48 2.13 -10.89
C ARG A 315 17.29 2.69 -12.30
N LEU A 316 16.61 1.95 -13.17
CA LEU A 316 16.36 2.33 -14.57
C LEU A 316 15.58 3.64 -14.73
N PHE A 317 14.88 4.10 -13.68
CA PHE A 317 14.28 5.43 -13.68
C PHE A 317 15.31 6.56 -13.85
N LEU A 318 16.52 6.41 -13.28
CA LEU A 318 17.62 7.38 -13.36
C LEU A 318 18.14 7.56 -14.79
N ASP A 319 18.02 6.52 -15.60
CA ASP A 319 18.49 6.48 -16.98
C ASP A 319 17.39 6.87 -17.98
N GLY A 320 16.16 7.09 -17.51
CA GLY A 320 15.01 7.36 -18.36
C GLY A 320 14.66 6.19 -19.27
N ASP A 321 14.86 4.97 -18.79
CA ASP A 321 14.72 3.75 -19.57
C ASP A 321 13.29 3.57 -20.13
N GLU A 322 13.19 3.28 -21.43
CA GLU A 322 11.91 3.16 -22.16
C GLU A 322 10.99 2.04 -21.61
N THR A 323 11.57 1.03 -20.94
CA THR A 323 10.77 -0.03 -20.31
C THR A 323 9.93 0.49 -19.16
N LEU A 324 10.36 1.56 -18.50
CA LEU A 324 9.67 2.16 -17.36
C LEU A 324 9.04 3.50 -17.74
N VAL A 325 9.78 4.39 -18.38
CA VAL A 325 9.30 5.72 -18.74
C VAL A 325 8.77 5.69 -20.17
N ALA A 326 7.51 6.08 -20.37
CA ALA A 326 6.99 6.26 -21.71
C ALA A 326 7.79 7.36 -22.43
N PRO A 327 8.12 7.21 -23.73
CA PRO A 327 8.73 8.28 -24.49
C PRO A 327 7.91 9.55 -24.36
N LYS A 328 8.55 10.69 -24.08
CA LYS A 328 7.89 11.98 -24.17
C LYS A 328 7.56 12.21 -25.65
N VAL A 329 6.39 11.75 -26.08
CA VAL A 329 5.86 12.14 -27.38
C VAL A 329 5.57 13.63 -27.27
N GLU A 330 6.41 14.45 -27.91
CA GLU A 330 6.04 15.82 -28.24
C GLU A 330 4.77 15.71 -29.09
N ILE A 331 3.63 16.02 -28.50
CA ILE A 331 2.37 16.14 -29.23
C ILE A 331 2.54 17.35 -30.14
N SER A 332 2.98 17.09 -31.37
CA SER A 332 2.88 18.02 -32.48
C SER A 332 1.41 18.40 -32.62
N GLN A 333 1.16 19.71 -32.58
CA GLN A 333 -0.16 20.33 -32.66
C GLN A 333 -0.94 19.86 -33.88
N VAL A 334 -1.83 18.87 -33.76
CA VAL A 334 -2.86 18.63 -34.77
C VAL A 334 -4.14 18.14 -34.08
N GLU A 335 -5.25 18.75 -34.50
CA GLU A 335 -6.66 18.49 -34.15
C GLU A 335 -7.19 19.00 -32.80
N ARG A 336 -7.33 20.33 -32.75
CA ARG A 336 -8.35 20.99 -31.89
C ARG A 336 -9.74 20.75 -32.46
N THR A 337 -10.59 20.08 -31.70
CA THR A 337 -12.06 20.15 -31.85
C THR A 337 -12.51 21.58 -31.51
N PRO A 338 -13.47 22.19 -32.25
CA PRO A 338 -13.83 23.58 -32.02
C PRO A 338 -14.64 23.73 -30.72
N LYS A 339 -14.07 24.42 -29.72
CA LYS A 339 -14.80 24.89 -28.53
C LYS A 339 -15.40 26.27 -28.80
N LYS A 340 -16.67 26.44 -28.42
CA LYS A 340 -17.42 27.70 -28.43
C LYS A 340 -16.63 28.81 -27.71
N SER A 341 -16.53 29.96 -28.37
CA SER A 341 -15.89 31.17 -27.89
C SER A 341 -16.71 31.86 -26.79
N GLN A 342 -16.15 31.96 -25.59
CA GLN A 342 -16.37 33.11 -24.70
C GLN A 342 -14.99 33.64 -24.25
N PRO A 343 -14.75 34.96 -24.28
CA PRO A 343 -13.47 35.53 -23.89
C PRO A 343 -13.44 35.87 -22.39
N ASP A 344 -12.22 35.83 -21.84
CA ASP A 344 -11.79 36.36 -20.53
C ASP A 344 -12.19 35.58 -19.26
N GLU A 345 -11.45 34.50 -18.99
CA GLU A 345 -10.79 34.33 -17.68
C GLU A 345 -9.40 33.74 -17.94
N ASP A 346 -8.36 34.36 -17.37
CA ASP A 346 -7.00 33.83 -17.33
C ASP A 346 -7.05 32.48 -16.59
N GLU A 347 -7.19 31.37 -17.34
CA GLU A 347 -7.01 30.02 -16.84
C GLU A 347 -5.55 29.89 -16.38
N ILE A 348 -5.30 30.18 -15.09
CA ILE A 348 -4.09 29.80 -14.40
C ILE A 348 -4.00 28.28 -14.55
N LEU A 349 -3.18 27.80 -15.49
CA LEU A 349 -2.83 26.40 -15.67
C LEU A 349 -2.10 25.93 -14.41
N ILE A 350 -2.85 25.56 -13.38
CA ILE A 350 -2.33 24.89 -12.18
C ILE A 350 -1.75 23.57 -12.67
N PRO A 351 -0.43 23.34 -12.55
CA PRO A 351 0.16 22.06 -12.95
C PRO A 351 -0.53 20.93 -12.18
N PRO A 352 -0.86 19.80 -12.82
CA PRO A 352 -1.53 18.70 -12.14
C PRO A 352 -0.72 18.26 -10.92
N GLU A 353 -1.40 18.13 -9.79
CA GLU A 353 -0.79 17.77 -8.52
C GLU A 353 -0.19 16.36 -8.61
N THR A 354 1.09 16.21 -8.26
CA THR A 354 1.75 14.89 -8.25
C THR A 354 1.16 14.01 -7.14
N PRO A 355 1.10 12.66 -7.28
CA PRO A 355 0.50 11.78 -6.27
C PRO A 355 1.02 11.98 -4.85
N VAL A 356 2.35 12.16 -4.68
CA VAL A 356 2.95 12.44 -3.36
C VAL A 356 2.44 13.76 -2.79
N ARG A 357 2.31 14.80 -3.62
CA ARG A 357 1.85 16.12 -3.15
C ARG A 357 0.37 16.05 -2.77
N ALA A 358 -0.47 15.41 -3.59
CA ALA A 358 -1.88 15.19 -3.28
C ALA A 358 -2.05 14.50 -1.92
N ALA A 359 -1.34 13.38 -1.70
CA ALA A 359 -1.36 12.69 -0.42
C ALA A 359 -0.92 13.59 0.75
N MET A 360 0.20 14.31 0.62
CA MET A 360 0.68 15.22 1.68
C MET A 360 -0.30 16.38 1.94
N THR A 361 -0.92 16.92 0.90
CA THR A 361 -1.96 17.95 1.00
C THR A 361 -3.17 17.42 1.76
N SER A 362 -3.71 16.26 1.38
CA SER A 362 -4.85 15.62 2.04
C SER A 362 -4.57 15.32 3.52
N ILE A 363 -3.39 14.79 3.83
CA ILE A 363 -2.93 14.54 5.21
C ILE A 363 -2.86 15.84 6.01
N ARG A 364 -2.34 16.91 5.42
CA ARG A 364 -2.27 18.22 6.09
C ARG A 364 -3.66 18.78 6.35
N MET A 365 -4.56 18.72 5.37
CA MET A 365 -5.95 19.19 5.51
C MET A 365 -6.65 18.46 6.65
N LEU A 366 -6.57 17.11 6.65
CA LEU A 366 -7.10 16.29 7.74
C LEU A 366 -6.53 16.75 9.10
N ARG A 367 -5.21 16.92 9.21
CA ARG A 367 -4.58 17.34 10.47
C ARG A 367 -4.93 18.75 10.91
N GLY A 368 -5.10 19.68 9.97
CA GLY A 368 -5.49 21.06 10.24
C GLY A 368 -6.91 21.18 10.78
N ASP A 369 -7.79 20.27 10.38
CA ASP A 369 -9.19 20.21 10.82
C ASP A 369 -9.39 19.48 12.16
N LEU A 370 -8.36 18.79 12.67
CA LEU A 370 -8.44 18.04 13.92
C LEU A 370 -8.15 18.95 15.14
N PRO A 371 -8.81 18.72 16.29
CA PRO A 371 -8.60 19.52 17.48
C PRO A 371 -7.15 19.44 17.99
N SER A 372 -6.58 20.59 18.36
CA SER A 372 -5.26 20.68 18.99
C SER A 372 -5.21 20.13 20.42
N SER A 373 -6.35 19.82 21.03
CA SER A 373 -6.48 19.28 22.40
C SER A 373 -5.93 17.86 22.56
N GLY A 374 -5.45 17.24 21.48
CA GLY A 374 -4.89 15.89 21.50
C GLY A 374 -5.95 14.81 21.52
N ASP A 375 -5.57 13.62 21.99
CA ASP A 375 -6.39 12.40 21.92
C ASP A 375 -7.39 12.29 23.09
N GLN A 376 -7.89 13.44 23.56
CA GLN A 376 -8.77 13.56 24.73
C GLN A 376 -10.09 14.25 24.35
N PRO A 377 -11.21 13.91 25.03
CA PRO A 377 -12.48 14.59 24.80
C PRO A 377 -12.39 16.07 25.17
N SER A 378 -13.14 16.91 24.46
CA SER A 378 -13.26 18.33 24.81
C SER A 378 -13.98 18.51 26.15
N THR A 379 -13.92 19.72 26.71
CA THR A 379 -14.70 20.07 27.91
C THR A 379 -16.21 19.91 27.70
N ASN A 380 -16.70 20.20 26.49
CA ASN A 380 -18.11 20.07 26.14
C ASN A 380 -18.50 18.59 26.05
N LEU A 381 -17.67 17.77 25.38
CA LEU A 381 -17.92 16.34 25.28
C LEU A 381 -17.88 15.65 26.65
N ALA A 382 -16.94 16.03 27.50
CA ALA A 382 -16.89 15.58 28.89
C ALA A 382 -18.14 15.98 29.70
N THR A 383 -18.79 17.10 29.34
CA THR A 383 -20.06 17.51 29.96
C THR A 383 -21.22 16.60 29.54
N TYR A 384 -21.31 16.23 28.25
CA TYR A 384 -22.30 15.24 27.80
C TYR A 384 -22.13 13.88 28.50
N PHE A 385 -20.90 13.44 28.73
CA PHE A 385 -20.62 12.20 29.47
C PHE A 385 -21.14 12.28 30.91
N LYS A 386 -20.86 13.38 31.62
CA LYS A 386 -21.34 13.59 32.99
C LYS A 386 -22.85 13.76 33.11
N ASN A 387 -23.52 14.23 32.05
CA ASN A 387 -24.98 14.37 32.00
C ASN A 387 -25.71 13.05 31.74
N CYS A 388 -24.99 11.96 31.46
CA CYS A 388 -25.58 10.64 31.30
C CYS A 388 -26.00 10.05 32.64
N SER A 389 -27.11 9.30 32.66
CA SER A 389 -27.52 8.50 33.82
C SER A 389 -26.44 7.50 34.26
N VAL A 390 -25.71 6.94 33.30
CA VAL A 390 -24.48 6.17 33.52
C VAL A 390 -23.35 6.87 32.76
N ASP A 391 -22.36 7.39 33.49
CA ASP A 391 -21.21 8.11 32.92
C ASP A 391 -20.32 7.14 32.12
N PRO A 392 -20.21 7.30 30.78
CA PRO A 392 -19.49 6.38 29.91
C PRO A 392 -17.97 6.59 29.87
N THR A 393 -17.44 7.60 30.58
CA THR A 393 -16.03 8.05 30.43
C THR A 393 -15.01 6.91 30.53
N GLN A 394 -15.12 6.07 31.56
CA GLN A 394 -14.18 4.98 31.79
C GLN A 394 -14.30 3.86 30.75
N ASP A 395 -15.53 3.52 30.37
CA ASP A 395 -15.79 2.46 29.39
C ASP A 395 -15.34 2.88 27.98
N VAL A 396 -15.55 4.15 27.62
CA VAL A 396 -15.04 4.73 26.37
C VAL A 396 -13.51 4.70 26.36
N GLN A 397 -12.85 5.14 27.45
CA GLN A 397 -11.39 5.13 27.52
C GLN A 397 -10.82 3.71 27.39
N LYS A 398 -11.34 2.75 28.15
CA LYS A 398 -10.93 1.34 28.11
C LYS A 398 -11.12 0.73 26.72
N ARG A 399 -12.21 1.09 26.04
CA ARG A 399 -12.49 0.67 24.66
C ARG A 399 -11.43 1.21 23.69
N LEU A 400 -11.12 2.50 23.75
CA LEU A 400 -10.09 3.12 22.90
C LEU A 400 -8.71 2.50 23.13
N GLU A 401 -8.35 2.21 24.38
CA GLU A 401 -7.08 1.54 24.70
C GLU A 401 -7.01 0.13 24.09
N THR A 402 -8.08 -0.65 24.23
CA THR A 402 -8.17 -2.03 23.71
C THR A 402 -8.15 -2.06 22.18
N LEU A 403 -8.97 -1.23 21.54
CA LEU A 403 -9.03 -1.13 20.08
C LEU A 403 -7.75 -0.54 19.50
N GLY A 404 -7.10 0.40 20.20
CA GLY A 404 -5.83 0.98 19.78
C GLY A 404 -4.68 -0.02 19.77
N GLN A 405 -4.61 -0.90 20.78
CA GLN A 405 -3.65 -2.01 20.79
C GLN A 405 -3.90 -2.98 19.63
N THR A 406 -5.17 -3.39 19.45
CA THR A 406 -5.58 -4.31 18.39
C THR A 406 -5.27 -3.75 17.00
N PHE A 407 -5.66 -2.50 16.75
CA PHE A 407 -5.40 -1.79 15.50
C PHE A 407 -3.91 -1.71 15.21
N SER A 408 -3.10 -1.26 16.17
CA SER A 408 -1.67 -1.06 15.97
C SER A 408 -0.95 -2.39 15.70
N GLN A 409 -1.35 -3.46 16.38
CA GLN A 409 -0.80 -4.79 16.14
C GLN A 409 -1.17 -5.31 14.74
N LYS A 410 -2.45 -5.23 14.36
CA LYS A 410 -2.92 -5.64 13.03
C LYS A 410 -2.30 -4.82 11.91
N PHE A 411 -2.10 -3.52 12.14
CA PHE A 411 -1.38 -2.65 11.21
C PHE A 411 0.09 -3.08 11.07
N GLY A 412 0.76 -3.45 12.17
CA GLY A 412 2.10 -4.02 12.12
C GLY A 412 2.17 -5.38 11.42
N GLU A 413 1.14 -6.22 11.51
CA GLU A 413 1.05 -7.47 10.75
C GLU A 413 0.94 -7.21 9.23
N ALA A 414 0.27 -6.12 8.81
CA ALA A 414 0.12 -5.76 7.41
C ALA A 414 1.35 -4.99 6.85
N VAL A 415 1.82 -3.95 7.54
CA VAL A 415 2.89 -3.07 7.04
C VAL A 415 4.30 -3.60 7.36
N GLY A 416 4.39 -4.51 8.34
CA GLY A 416 5.61 -5.13 8.85
C GLY A 416 5.87 -4.82 10.31
N PRO A 417 6.78 -5.55 11.00
CA PRO A 417 6.92 -5.50 12.47
C PRO A 417 7.12 -4.10 13.07
N ARG A 418 7.74 -3.19 12.31
CA ARG A 418 7.97 -1.79 12.70
C ARG A 418 6.75 -0.88 12.48
N GLY A 419 5.77 -1.36 11.72
CA GLY A 419 4.51 -0.70 11.41
C GLY A 419 3.62 -0.45 12.62
N VAL A 420 3.80 -1.15 13.74
CA VAL A 420 3.02 -0.92 14.96
C VAL A 420 3.08 0.53 15.42
N VAL A 421 4.24 1.19 15.28
CA VAL A 421 4.40 2.61 15.65
C VAL A 421 3.59 3.52 14.73
N TYR A 422 3.61 3.26 13.43
CA TYR A 422 2.80 4.01 12.45
C TYR A 422 1.30 3.78 12.70
N GLY A 423 0.90 2.54 13.00
CA GLY A 423 -0.46 2.20 13.40
C GLY A 423 -0.94 3.01 14.60
N ARG A 424 -0.09 3.18 15.63
CA ARG A 424 -0.43 4.04 16.78
C ARG A 424 -0.65 5.50 16.39
N GLN A 425 0.14 6.03 15.46
CA GLN A 425 -0.01 7.40 14.96
C GLN A 425 -1.31 7.57 14.16
N ARG A 426 -1.63 6.62 13.27
CA ARG A 426 -2.92 6.61 12.55
C ARG A 426 -4.09 6.52 13.51
N PHE A 427 -3.96 5.66 14.53
CA PHE A 427 -4.99 5.49 15.54
C PHE A 427 -5.26 6.78 16.33
N ALA A 428 -4.20 7.50 16.74
CA ALA A 428 -4.33 8.78 17.43
C ALA A 428 -5.11 9.81 16.60
N LEU A 429 -4.85 9.91 15.29
CA LEU A 429 -5.63 10.78 14.40
C LEU A 429 -7.10 10.34 14.32
N GLY A 430 -7.35 9.03 14.28
CA GLY A 430 -8.70 8.47 14.30
C GLY A 430 -9.46 8.79 15.60
N VAL A 431 -8.80 8.73 16.75
CA VAL A 431 -9.38 9.11 18.05
C VAL A 431 -9.78 10.58 18.09
N ARG A 432 -8.93 11.48 17.56
CA ARG A 432 -9.25 12.91 17.47
C ARG A 432 -10.49 13.15 16.61
N LEU A 433 -10.55 12.50 15.45
CA LEU A 433 -11.70 12.62 14.55
C LEU A 433 -12.97 12.04 15.18
N TYR A 434 -12.85 10.86 15.81
CA TYR A 434 -13.93 10.20 16.55
C TYR A 434 -14.55 11.12 17.60
N TYR A 435 -13.74 11.77 18.45
CA TYR A 435 -14.27 12.68 19.47
C TYR A 435 -14.89 13.95 18.85
N LYS A 436 -14.26 14.52 17.82
CA LYS A 436 -14.79 15.69 17.10
C LYS A 436 -16.17 15.40 16.52
N VAL A 437 -16.31 14.29 15.80
CA VAL A 437 -17.56 13.88 15.15
C VAL A 437 -18.62 13.51 16.18
N MET A 438 -18.25 12.78 17.24
CA MET A 438 -19.21 12.45 18.31
C MET A 438 -19.80 13.70 18.94
N GLU A 439 -18.97 14.70 19.26
CA GLU A 439 -19.45 15.96 19.82
C GLU A 439 -20.40 16.69 18.85
N ALA A 440 -20.09 16.70 17.55
CA ALA A 440 -20.96 17.28 16.53
C ALA A 440 -22.31 16.54 16.43
N MET A 441 -22.30 15.21 16.48
CA MET A 441 -23.52 14.39 16.50
C MET A 441 -24.37 14.69 17.75
N LEU A 442 -23.76 14.74 18.94
CA LEU A 442 -24.49 15.02 20.19
C LEU A 442 -25.09 16.43 20.22
N LYS A 443 -24.38 17.44 19.68
CA LYS A 443 -24.93 18.80 19.53
C LYS A 443 -26.14 18.83 18.59
N SER A 444 -26.07 18.09 17.50
CA SER A 444 -27.20 17.94 16.57
C SER A 444 -28.40 17.27 17.25
N GLU A 445 -28.15 16.20 18.02
CA GLU A 445 -29.17 15.48 18.77
C GLU A 445 -29.78 16.29 19.91
N GLU A 446 -28.99 17.07 20.64
CA GLU A 446 -29.50 18.00 21.66
C GLU A 446 -30.45 19.01 21.04
N LYS A 447 -30.08 19.56 19.88
CA LYS A 447 -30.93 20.50 19.15
C LYS A 447 -32.22 19.83 18.66
N ARG A 448 -32.16 18.58 18.20
CA ARG A 448 -33.30 17.82 17.67
C ARG A 448 -34.27 17.38 18.77
N LEU A 449 -33.74 16.84 19.86
CA LEU A 449 -34.52 16.19 20.92
C LEU A 449 -34.78 17.10 22.13
N SER A 450 -34.08 18.23 22.24
CA SER A 450 -34.14 19.14 23.40
C SER A 450 -33.83 18.44 24.74
N VAL A 451 -32.94 17.44 24.71
CA VAL A 451 -32.45 16.71 25.89
C VAL A 451 -30.93 16.70 25.91
N GLN A 452 -30.35 16.56 27.10
CA GLN A 452 -28.89 16.48 27.30
C GLN A 452 -28.42 15.10 27.80
N ASN A 453 -29.35 14.20 28.12
CA ASN A 453 -29.04 12.85 28.59
C ASN A 453 -29.10 11.85 27.43
N PHE A 454 -27.94 11.50 26.89
CA PHE A 454 -27.79 10.51 25.82
C PHE A 454 -27.25 9.17 26.32
N SER A 455 -27.54 8.81 27.58
CA SER A 455 -26.93 7.66 28.25
C SER A 455 -27.11 6.34 27.50
N LYS A 456 -28.26 6.10 26.85
CA LYS A 456 -28.45 4.87 26.05
C LYS A 456 -27.50 4.79 24.87
N LEU A 457 -27.32 5.89 24.12
CA LEU A 457 -26.44 5.94 22.95
C LEU A 457 -24.98 5.87 23.37
N LEU A 458 -24.60 6.67 24.38
CA LEU A 458 -23.22 6.80 24.85
C LEU A 458 -22.73 5.63 25.70
N ASN A 459 -23.61 4.69 26.06
CA ASN A 459 -23.21 3.40 26.63
C ASN A 459 -23.33 2.26 25.61
N ASP A 460 -23.72 2.55 24.35
CA ASP A 460 -23.77 1.53 23.30
C ASP A 460 -22.38 1.25 22.73
N SER A 461 -21.90 0.03 22.97
CA SER A 461 -20.58 -0.41 22.54
C SER A 461 -20.39 -0.43 21.03
N THR A 462 -21.47 -0.72 20.30
CA THR A 462 -21.45 -0.89 18.85
C THR A 462 -21.38 0.47 18.17
N PHE A 463 -22.16 1.46 18.64
CA PHE A 463 -22.07 2.85 18.22
C PHE A 463 -20.64 3.38 18.33
N HIS A 464 -20.02 3.24 19.51
CA HIS A 464 -18.65 3.72 19.72
C HIS A 464 -17.63 3.02 18.79
N THR A 465 -17.78 1.70 18.61
CA THR A 465 -16.87 0.91 17.77
C THR A 465 -17.04 1.26 16.29
N SER A 466 -18.27 1.42 15.81
CA SER A 466 -18.58 1.85 14.44
C SER A 466 -18.11 3.28 14.17
N LEU A 467 -18.36 4.21 15.10
CA LEU A 467 -17.94 5.60 14.94
C LEU A 467 -16.41 5.72 14.88
N LEU A 468 -15.70 4.99 15.74
CA LEU A 468 -14.24 4.93 15.71
C LEU A 468 -13.73 4.26 14.43
N ALA A 469 -14.34 3.16 14.00
CA ALA A 469 -14.00 2.50 12.74
C ALA A 469 -14.15 3.45 11.55
N CYS A 470 -15.23 4.24 11.51
CA CYS A 470 -15.49 5.19 10.43
C CYS A 470 -14.46 6.33 10.44
N ALA A 471 -14.10 6.83 11.63
CA ALA A 471 -13.04 7.80 11.78
C ALA A 471 -11.67 7.26 11.32
N LEU A 472 -11.36 6.01 11.64
CA LEU A 472 -10.12 5.36 11.19
C LEU A 472 -10.14 5.08 9.69
N GLU A 473 -11.28 4.71 9.11
CA GLU A 473 -11.42 4.54 7.66
C GLU A 473 -11.11 5.83 6.91
N VAL A 474 -11.61 6.97 7.39
CA VAL A 474 -11.27 8.30 6.85
C VAL A 474 -9.77 8.57 6.93
N VAL A 475 -9.15 8.29 8.08
CA VAL A 475 -7.70 8.46 8.26
C VAL A 475 -6.95 7.57 7.27
N MET A 476 -7.24 6.27 7.23
CA MET A 476 -6.58 5.31 6.37
C MET A 476 -6.72 5.67 4.88
N ALA A 477 -7.93 5.99 4.44
CA ALA A 477 -8.19 6.42 3.06
C ALA A 477 -7.42 7.70 2.67
N THR A 478 -7.23 8.62 3.63
CA THR A 478 -6.43 9.84 3.43
C THR A 478 -4.94 9.52 3.20
N TYR A 479 -4.42 8.47 3.85
CA TYR A 479 -3.03 8.04 3.67
C TYR A 479 -2.82 7.12 2.46
N GLU A 480 -3.88 6.54 1.90
CA GLU A 480 -3.85 5.59 0.78
C GLU A 480 -4.40 6.15 -0.56
N GLU A 481 -4.45 7.48 -0.71
CA GLU A 481 -5.16 8.22 -1.79
C GLU A 481 -4.89 7.72 -3.23
N SER A 482 -3.79 7.01 -3.50
CA SER A 482 -3.50 6.38 -4.79
C SER A 482 -4.42 5.21 -5.16
N SER A 483 -5.06 4.53 -4.20
CA SER A 483 -5.84 3.31 -4.47
C SER A 483 -7.26 3.58 -5.00
N PHE A 484 -7.88 4.71 -4.62
CA PHE A 484 -9.29 4.99 -4.97
C PHE A 484 -9.49 5.62 -6.35
N LYS A 485 -8.47 6.31 -6.90
CA LYS A 485 -8.57 6.99 -8.19
C LYS A 485 -8.69 6.02 -9.39
N ASN A 486 -8.32 4.76 -9.22
CA ASN A 486 -8.36 3.74 -10.29
C ASN A 486 -9.60 2.82 -10.24
N GLY A 487 -10.59 3.08 -9.38
CA GLY A 487 -11.90 2.40 -9.43
C GLY A 487 -11.87 0.88 -9.25
N ARG A 488 -10.77 0.30 -8.75
CA ARG A 488 -10.63 -1.14 -8.52
C ARG A 488 -10.76 -1.48 -7.05
N TYR A 489 -12.00 -1.50 -6.58
CA TYR A 489 -12.34 -2.30 -5.41
C TYR A 489 -12.13 -3.77 -5.78
N ASN A 490 -11.61 -4.59 -4.86
CA ASN A 490 -11.38 -6.01 -5.08
C ASN A 490 -12.71 -6.72 -5.44
N VAL A 491 -12.98 -6.88 -6.74
CA VAL A 491 -14.14 -7.62 -7.25
C VAL A 491 -14.00 -9.14 -6.98
N GLY A 492 -12.79 -9.62 -6.67
CA GLY A 492 -12.54 -11.01 -6.32
C GLY A 492 -12.88 -11.33 -4.86
N GLY A 493 -13.89 -12.17 -4.63
CA GLY A 493 -14.20 -12.79 -3.33
C GLY A 493 -13.22 -13.85 -2.86
N GLY A 494 -11.93 -13.66 -3.13
CA GLY A 494 -10.89 -14.53 -2.64
C GLY A 494 -10.51 -14.12 -1.22
N ASP A 495 -10.64 -15.07 -0.29
CA ASP A 495 -10.17 -15.03 1.09
C ASP A 495 -8.63 -15.00 1.17
N GLN A 496 -7.99 -14.11 0.41
CA GLN A 496 -6.54 -13.98 0.38
C GLN A 496 -6.10 -12.89 1.35
N ALA A 497 -5.27 -13.32 2.30
CA ALA A 497 -4.48 -12.50 3.21
C ALA A 497 -3.52 -11.60 2.43
N GLY A 498 -4.05 -10.54 1.82
CA GLY A 498 -3.29 -9.46 1.23
C GLY A 498 -2.95 -8.43 2.31
N THR A 499 -1.72 -7.94 2.26
CA THR A 499 -1.16 -6.80 3.00
C THR A 499 -1.83 -5.47 2.60
N ASP A 500 -3.16 -5.45 2.49
CA ASP A 500 -3.94 -4.28 2.10
C ASP A 500 -4.73 -3.79 3.32
N VAL A 501 -4.58 -2.51 3.67
CA VAL A 501 -5.27 -1.88 4.81
C VAL A 501 -6.48 -1.05 4.36
N CYS A 502 -6.90 -1.19 3.10
CA CYS A 502 -8.15 -0.66 2.55
C CYS A 502 -9.41 -1.33 3.16
N PHE A 503 -10.54 -0.62 3.13
CA PHE A 503 -11.85 -1.20 3.46
C PHE A 503 -12.10 -2.54 2.72
N PRO A 504 -12.60 -3.60 3.38
CA PRO A 504 -13.19 -3.65 4.74
C PRO A 504 -12.20 -4.06 5.84
N TRP A 505 -10.89 -3.82 5.68
CA TRP A 505 -9.86 -4.23 6.64
C TRP A 505 -10.19 -3.80 8.07
N ILE A 506 -10.62 -2.55 8.28
CA ILE A 506 -10.96 -2.03 9.60
C ILE A 506 -12.09 -2.80 10.30
N LEU A 507 -13.04 -3.34 9.55
CA LEU A 507 -14.13 -4.16 10.09
C LEU A 507 -13.59 -5.47 10.67
N ASN A 508 -12.65 -6.11 9.96
CA ASN A 508 -12.00 -7.33 10.43
C ASN A 508 -11.12 -7.06 11.65
N VAL A 509 -10.42 -5.92 11.69
CA VAL A 509 -9.57 -5.51 12.82
C VAL A 509 -10.38 -5.39 14.11
N PHE A 510 -11.58 -4.80 14.04
CA PHE A 510 -12.43 -4.62 15.21
C PHE A 510 -13.46 -5.73 15.42
N ASN A 511 -13.47 -6.74 14.55
CA ASN A 511 -14.53 -7.75 14.50
C ASN A 511 -15.93 -7.12 14.50
N LEU A 512 -16.09 -6.06 13.70
CA LEU A 512 -17.29 -5.24 13.61
C LEU A 512 -18.15 -5.74 12.44
N PRO A 513 -19.42 -6.13 12.67
CA PRO A 513 -20.32 -6.47 11.58
C PRO A 513 -20.53 -5.28 10.65
N ALA A 514 -20.41 -5.50 9.34
CA ALA A 514 -20.64 -4.47 8.33
C ALA A 514 -22.05 -3.87 8.42
N PHE A 515 -23.04 -4.68 8.80
CA PHE A 515 -24.40 -4.24 9.06
C PHE A 515 -24.51 -3.29 10.27
N ASP A 516 -23.59 -3.32 11.22
CA ASP A 516 -23.59 -2.30 12.27
C ASP A 516 -22.83 -1.06 11.83
N PHE A 517 -21.71 -1.24 11.13
CA PHE A 517 -20.92 -0.13 10.60
C PHE A 517 -21.73 0.80 9.68
N TYR A 518 -22.52 0.28 8.72
CA TYR A 518 -23.20 1.15 7.73
C TYR A 518 -24.10 2.20 8.39
N LYS A 519 -24.69 1.89 9.55
CA LYS A 519 -25.60 2.76 10.31
C LYS A 519 -24.97 4.10 10.72
N VAL A 520 -23.63 4.19 10.77
CA VAL A 520 -22.94 5.42 11.17
C VAL A 520 -22.52 6.29 9.99
N ILE A 521 -22.40 5.74 8.76
CA ILE A 521 -21.74 6.40 7.63
C ILE A 521 -22.43 7.72 7.26
N GLU A 522 -23.74 7.70 7.01
CA GLU A 522 -24.49 8.89 6.61
C GLU A 522 -24.44 9.98 7.70
N SER A 523 -24.61 9.59 8.97
CA SER A 523 -24.54 10.53 10.09
C SER A 523 -23.12 11.10 10.27
N PHE A 524 -22.09 10.30 9.99
CA PHE A 524 -20.70 10.74 10.02
C PHE A 524 -20.44 11.83 8.99
N ILE A 525 -20.85 11.60 7.74
CA ILE A 525 -20.73 12.57 6.64
C ILE A 525 -21.47 13.87 6.99
N LYS A 526 -22.69 13.77 7.54
CA LYS A 526 -23.47 14.95 7.97
C LYS A 526 -22.82 15.71 9.13
N ALA A 527 -22.13 15.02 10.05
CA ALA A 527 -21.53 15.61 11.24
C ALA A 527 -20.13 16.22 10.99
N GLU A 528 -19.44 15.86 9.90
CA GLU A 528 -18.15 16.42 9.51
C GLU A 528 -18.21 17.07 8.12
N PRO A 529 -18.62 18.35 8.02
CA PRO A 529 -18.77 19.03 6.73
C PRO A 529 -17.43 19.40 6.08
N THR A 530 -16.29 19.26 6.77
CA THR A 530 -14.97 19.58 6.19
C THR A 530 -14.34 18.42 5.44
N LEU A 531 -14.99 17.24 5.40
CA LEU A 531 -14.52 16.11 4.59
C LEU A 531 -14.36 16.51 3.12
N SER A 532 -13.27 16.06 2.50
CA SER A 532 -13.07 16.27 1.06
C SER A 532 -14.07 15.46 0.25
N LYS A 533 -14.36 15.91 -0.97
CA LYS A 533 -15.26 15.20 -1.90
C LYS A 533 -14.82 13.76 -2.17
N ASP A 534 -13.51 13.53 -2.23
CA ASP A 534 -12.95 12.20 -2.46
C ASP A 534 -13.19 11.26 -1.27
N ILE A 535 -13.10 11.76 -0.04
CA ILE A 535 -13.39 10.98 1.17
C ILE A 535 -14.88 10.71 1.31
N ILE A 536 -15.75 11.68 0.99
CA ILE A 536 -17.21 11.46 0.98
C ILE A 536 -17.55 10.35 -0.02
N LYS A 537 -17.05 10.46 -1.25
CA LYS A 537 -17.24 9.43 -2.29
C LYS A 537 -16.71 8.06 -1.87
N HIS A 538 -15.58 8.01 -1.16
CA HIS A 538 -15.05 6.78 -0.59
C HIS A 538 -16.01 6.15 0.43
N LEU A 539 -16.51 6.93 1.38
CA LEU A 539 -17.46 6.46 2.38
C LEU A 539 -18.78 5.98 1.74
N GLU A 540 -19.31 6.71 0.76
CA GLU A 540 -20.47 6.28 -0.04
C GLU A 540 -20.20 4.96 -0.77
N THR A 541 -18.98 4.77 -1.27
CA THR A 541 -18.62 3.50 -1.92
C THR A 541 -18.50 2.36 -0.91
N CYS A 542 -17.98 2.61 0.29
CA CYS A 542 -17.98 1.64 1.37
C CYS A 542 -19.41 1.23 1.73
N GLU A 543 -20.32 2.21 1.86
CA GLU A 543 -21.73 1.96 2.12
C GLU A 543 -22.36 1.07 1.04
N ASN A 544 -22.17 1.41 -0.24
CA ASN A 544 -22.65 0.61 -1.37
C ASN A 544 -22.10 -0.82 -1.34
N LEU A 545 -20.81 -1.00 -1.06
CA LEU A 545 -20.18 -2.33 -0.96
C LEU A 545 -20.76 -3.16 0.19
N ILE A 546 -21.13 -2.52 1.29
CA ILE A 546 -21.81 -3.19 2.41
C ILE A 546 -23.20 -3.65 1.96
N MET A 547 -23.97 -2.74 1.36
CA MET A 547 -25.35 -3.00 0.93
C MET A 547 -25.45 -4.04 -0.18
N GLU A 548 -24.50 -4.06 -1.12
CA GLU A 548 -24.54 -4.99 -2.25
C GLU A 548 -24.00 -6.39 -1.88
N ARG A 549 -23.10 -6.48 -0.88
CA ARG A 549 -22.33 -7.71 -0.65
C ARG A 549 -22.01 -8.05 0.80
N ILE A 550 -21.36 -7.14 1.55
CA ILE A 550 -20.73 -7.55 2.83
C ILE A 550 -21.78 -7.82 3.92
N ALA A 551 -22.87 -7.05 3.97
CA ALA A 551 -23.95 -7.27 4.94
C ALA A 551 -24.72 -8.58 4.71
N TRP A 552 -24.57 -9.23 3.56
CA TRP A 552 -25.25 -10.48 3.20
C TRP A 552 -24.42 -11.74 3.50
N ARG A 553 -23.22 -11.59 4.05
CA ARG A 553 -22.38 -12.74 4.43
C ARG A 553 -22.98 -13.51 5.61
N THR A 554 -22.72 -14.82 5.63
CA THR A 554 -23.10 -15.69 6.75
C THR A 554 -22.56 -15.14 8.07
N GLY A 555 -23.41 -15.08 9.10
CA GLY A 555 -23.07 -14.49 10.40
C GLY A 555 -23.39 -13.00 10.53
N SER A 556 -23.95 -12.36 9.49
CA SER A 556 -24.42 -10.97 9.59
C SER A 556 -25.64 -10.81 10.52
N PRO A 557 -25.68 -9.77 11.38
CA PRO A 557 -26.84 -9.42 12.19
C PRO A 557 -28.12 -9.17 11.37
N LEU A 558 -27.99 -8.84 10.08
CA LEU A 558 -29.12 -8.65 9.17
C LEU A 558 -30.07 -9.86 9.15
N PHE A 559 -29.52 -11.07 9.18
CA PHE A 559 -30.35 -12.28 9.12
C PHE A 559 -31.15 -12.51 10.41
N GLU A 560 -30.62 -12.09 11.57
CA GLU A 560 -31.36 -12.17 12.83
C GLU A 560 -32.49 -11.15 12.86
N LEU A 561 -32.28 -9.95 12.34
CA LEU A 561 -33.35 -8.96 12.16
C LEU A 561 -34.46 -9.48 11.24
N LEU A 562 -34.11 -10.05 10.08
CA LEU A 562 -35.09 -10.62 9.16
C LEU A 562 -35.90 -11.78 9.78
N LYS A 563 -35.28 -12.58 10.66
CA LYS A 563 -35.99 -13.64 11.42
C LYS A 563 -36.95 -13.05 12.45
N GLN A 564 -36.54 -12.00 13.16
CA GLN A 564 -37.37 -11.34 14.17
C GLN A 564 -38.64 -10.74 13.53
N GLU A 565 -38.50 -10.06 12.39
CA GLU A 565 -39.64 -9.50 11.64
C GLU A 565 -40.62 -10.58 11.16
N ARG A 566 -40.12 -11.76 10.76
CA ARG A 566 -40.98 -12.91 10.41
C ARG A 566 -41.63 -13.57 11.62
N GLY A 567 -41.02 -13.48 12.81
CA GLY A 567 -41.51 -14.08 14.06
C GLY A 567 -42.55 -13.22 14.80
N SER A 568 -42.53 -11.90 14.59
CA SER A 568 -43.61 -10.99 15.00
C SER A 568 -44.75 -11.09 14.00
N GLY A 569 -45.66 -12.05 14.21
CA GLY A 569 -46.75 -12.40 13.30
C GLY A 569 -47.39 -11.20 12.58
N ALA A 570 -47.02 -11.04 11.31
CA ALA A 570 -47.88 -10.45 10.33
C ALA A 570 -48.81 -11.57 9.86
N GLU A 571 -50.05 -11.60 10.36
CA GLU A 571 -51.15 -11.93 9.47
C GLU A 571 -50.95 -11.08 8.21
N GLU A 572 -50.97 -11.72 7.04
CA GLU A 572 -50.85 -11.07 5.73
C GLU A 572 -51.86 -9.92 5.61
N GLN A 573 -51.49 -8.73 6.08
CA GLN A 573 -52.04 -7.52 5.50
C GLN A 573 -51.34 -7.37 4.17
N VAL A 574 -52.08 -7.76 3.14
CA VAL A 574 -51.82 -7.43 1.74
C VAL A 574 -51.63 -5.91 1.66
N GLU A 575 -50.38 -5.47 1.73
CA GLU A 575 -50.04 -4.13 1.26
C GLU A 575 -50.23 -4.14 -0.27
N THR A 576 -51.26 -3.43 -0.71
CA THR A 576 -51.40 -2.98 -2.10
C THR A 576 -50.07 -2.44 -2.61
N PRO A 577 -49.64 -2.74 -3.86
CA PRO A 577 -48.35 -2.30 -4.38
C PRO A 577 -48.34 -0.78 -4.51
N GLY A 578 -47.92 -0.11 -3.44
CA GLY A 578 -47.75 1.33 -3.36
C GLY A 578 -46.55 1.74 -4.21
N SER A 579 -46.87 2.33 -5.36
CA SER A 579 -46.04 3.22 -6.19
C SER A 579 -44.57 3.38 -5.78
N PHE A 580 -43.67 2.76 -6.55
CA PHE A 580 -42.20 2.94 -6.56
C PHE A 580 -41.71 4.37 -6.86
N SER A 581 -42.55 5.39 -6.77
CA SER A 581 -42.28 6.75 -7.26
C SER A 581 -42.00 7.80 -6.18
N GLN A 582 -41.94 7.43 -4.90
CA GLN A 582 -41.42 8.31 -3.85
C GLN A 582 -40.02 7.83 -3.43
N PRO A 583 -39.00 8.71 -3.42
CA PRO A 583 -37.72 8.35 -2.81
C PRO A 583 -37.98 8.03 -1.33
N LEU A 584 -37.50 6.88 -0.86
CA LEU A 584 -37.46 6.54 0.56
C LEU A 584 -36.74 7.68 1.27
N GLN A 585 -37.47 8.50 2.03
CA GLN A 585 -36.86 9.55 2.84
C GLN A 585 -36.14 8.89 4.02
N HIS A 586 -34.84 8.62 3.88
CA HIS A 586 -33.97 8.21 4.97
C HIS A 586 -33.72 9.40 5.90
N ASN A 587 -34.66 9.65 6.82
CA ASN A 587 -34.53 10.70 7.85
C ASN A 587 -33.95 10.15 9.18
N HIS A 588 -33.42 8.93 9.20
CA HIS A 588 -32.91 8.31 10.43
C HIS A 588 -31.51 8.83 10.78
N THR A 589 -31.31 9.22 12.03
CA THR A 589 -29.99 9.49 12.59
C THR A 589 -29.32 8.18 13.01
N ALA A 590 -27.99 8.17 13.17
CA ALA A 590 -27.30 7.02 13.75
C ALA A 590 -27.88 6.67 15.12
N ALA A 591 -28.23 7.67 15.94
CA ALA A 591 -28.89 7.45 17.22
C ALA A 591 -30.20 6.66 17.06
N ASP A 592 -31.04 7.01 16.07
CA ASP A 592 -32.28 6.27 15.80
C ASP A 592 -31.99 4.82 15.39
N LEU A 593 -30.95 4.58 14.57
CA LEU A 593 -30.59 3.23 14.09
C LEU A 593 -29.98 2.33 15.18
N TYR A 594 -29.19 2.88 16.10
CA TYR A 594 -28.60 2.12 17.21
C TYR A 594 -29.58 1.92 18.39
N LEU A 595 -30.52 2.85 18.58
CA LEU A 595 -31.50 2.77 19.66
C LEU A 595 -32.83 2.11 19.25
N SER A 596 -33.03 1.86 17.95
CA SER A 596 -34.18 1.10 17.46
C SER A 596 -34.15 -0.33 18.05
N PRO A 597 -35.25 -0.80 18.66
CA PRO A 597 -35.23 -2.08 19.35
C PRO A 597 -35.04 -3.23 18.36
N MET A 598 -34.00 -4.04 18.56
CA MET A 598 -34.13 -5.48 18.29
C MET A 598 -35.13 -5.99 19.32
N ARG A 599 -36.39 -6.25 18.92
CA ARG A 599 -37.43 -6.67 19.87
C ARG A 599 -37.03 -8.00 20.51
N ALA A 600 -36.43 -7.94 21.69
CA ALA A 600 -36.30 -9.10 22.57
C ALA A 600 -37.70 -9.41 23.09
N GLY A 601 -38.27 -10.54 22.65
CA GLY A 601 -39.58 -11.00 23.08
C GLY A 601 -39.60 -11.26 24.59
N GLN A 602 -40.10 -10.30 25.37
CA GLN A 602 -40.61 -10.55 26.71
C GLN A 602 -42.13 -10.51 26.64
N TRP A 603 -42.72 -11.69 26.43
CA TRP A 603 -44.12 -11.91 26.76
C TRP A 603 -44.24 -11.96 28.28
N VAL A 604 -44.74 -10.88 28.88
CA VAL A 604 -45.37 -10.94 30.20
C VAL A 604 -46.86 -11.09 29.94
N SER A 605 -47.39 -12.28 30.22
CA SER A 605 -48.83 -12.55 30.17
C SER A 605 -49.55 -11.79 31.28
N PRO A 606 -50.61 -11.00 31.00
CA PRO A 606 -51.58 -10.60 31.99
C PRO A 606 -52.65 -11.71 32.21
N PRO A 607 -53.42 -11.65 33.31
CA PRO A 607 -54.11 -12.79 33.92
C PRO A 607 -55.30 -13.35 33.15
#